data_AF-A0A971V1C9-F1
#
_entry.id   AF-A0A971V1C9-F1
#
_cell.length_a   1.000
_cell.length_b   1.000
_cell.length_c   1.000
_cell.angle_alpha   90.00
_cell.angle_beta   90.00
_cell.angle_gamma   90.00
#
_symmetry.space_group_name_H-M   'P 1'
#
loop_
_entity.id
_entity.type
_entity.pdbx_description
1 polymer ?
#
loop_
_entity_poly.entity_id
_entity_poly.type
_entity_poly.pdbx_seq_one_letter_code
_entity_poly.pdbx_strand_id
1 'polypeptide(L)' 'MNIKEVIRACRDPKDDMFLELAVASGASCIVTGDKALLELDPFRDIRILSAADFMTLF' A
#
# COMPACT_ATOMS: atom_id res chain seq x y z
N MET A 1 -6.10 16.77 11.16
CA MET A 1 -4.79 16.68 11.82
C MET A 1 -3.97 15.69 11.03
N ASN A 2 -2.90 16.11 10.36
CA ASN A 2 -2.07 15.23 9.55
C ASN A 2 -0.89 14.75 10.41
N ILE A 3 -1.16 13.75 11.25
CA ILE A 3 -0.08 13.02 11.94
C ILE A 3 0.51 12.12 10.87
N LYS A 4 1.78 12.35 10.50
CA LYS A 4 2.53 11.36 9.72
C LYS A 4 2.64 10.13 10.60
N GLU A 5 1.81 9.14 10.31
CA GLU A 5 1.89 7.86 10.97
C GLU A 5 3.18 7.17 10.52
N VAL A 6 3.93 6.61 11.47
CA VAL A 6 5.12 5.81 11.18
C VAL A 6 4.67 4.37 11.01
N ILE A 7 4.79 3.86 9.79
CA ILE A 7 4.42 2.47 9.48
C ILE A 7 5.69 1.64 9.42
N ARG A 8 5.61 0.43 9.99
CA ARG A 8 6.67 -0.59 9.99
C ARG A 8 6.03 -1.95 9.74
N ALA A 9 5.58 -2.15 8.51
CA ALA A 9 4.80 -3.32 8.12
C ALA A 9 5.48 -4.11 7.01
N CYS A 10 6.21 -3.45 6.11
CA CYS A 10 6.94 -4.13 5.06
C CYS A 10 8.22 -4.78 5.61
N ARG A 11 8.65 -5.88 4.97
CA ARG A 11 9.95 -6.49 5.25
C ARG A 11 11.11 -5.64 4.76
N ASP A 12 10.90 -4.83 3.71
CA ASP A 12 11.81 -3.75 3.33
C ASP A 12 11.33 -2.44 3.97
N PRO A 13 12.04 -1.90 4.97
CA PRO A 13 11.66 -0.66 5.64
C PRO A 13 11.56 0.56 4.71
N LYS A 14 12.13 0.50 3.50
CA LYS A 14 11.99 1.59 2.52
C LYS A 14 10.59 1.65 1.93
N ASP A 15 9.92 0.51 1.82
CA ASP A 15 8.60 0.44 1.20
C ASP A 15 7.48 0.90 2.13
N ASP A 16 7.74 1.01 3.44
CA ASP A 16 6.79 1.58 4.40
C ASP A 16 6.33 2.98 3.99
N MET A 17 7.16 3.76 3.29
CA MET A 17 6.77 5.09 2.81
C MET A 17 5.56 5.07 1.85
N PHE A 18 5.38 3.99 1.09
CA PHE A 18 4.23 3.85 0.19
C PHE A 18 2.95 3.56 0.97
N LEU A 19 3.06 2.76 2.04
CA LEU A 19 1.96 2.50 2.97
C LEU A 19 1.57 3.78 3.72
N GLU A 20 2.57 4.54 4.20
CA GLU A 20 2.36 5.82 4.88
C GLU A 20 1.64 6.81 3.96
N LEU A 21 2.08 6.91 2.71
CA LEU A 21 1.46 7.77 1.72
C LEU A 21 0.02 7.35 1.41
N ALA A 22 -0.23 6.05 1.25
CA ALA A 22 -1.56 5.54 0.96
C ALA A 22 -2.54 5.83 2.11
N VAL A 23 -2.12 5.61 3.35
CA VAL A 23 -2.91 5.94 4.54
C VAL A 23 -3.13 7.46 4.65
N ALA A 24 -2.07 8.27 4.50
CA ALA A 24 -2.16 9.72 4.65
C ALA A 24 -3.00 10.39 3.56
N SER A 25 -3.05 9.82 2.36
CA SER A 25 -3.87 10.32 1.25
C SER A 25 -5.28 9.76 1.23
N GLY A 26 -5.57 8.72 2.01
CA GLY A 26 -6.83 7.98 1.92
C GLY A 26 -6.99 7.27 0.56
N ALA A 27 -5.90 6.74 0.02
CA ALA A 27 -5.90 6.07 -1.26
C ALA A 27 -6.80 4.81 -1.25
N SER A 28 -7.53 4.57 -2.34
CA SER A 28 -8.33 3.36 -2.49
C SER A 28 -7.48 2.10 -2.69
N CYS A 29 -6.31 2.25 -3.31
CA CYS A 29 -5.38 1.15 -3.54
C CYS A 29 -3.95 1.62 -3.81
N ILE A 30 -2.99 0.72 -3.63
CA ILE A 30 -1.62 0.79 -4.15
C ILE A 30 -1.52 -0.18 -5.33
N VAL A 31 -0.91 0.25 -6.43
CA VAL A 31 -0.59 -0.63 -7.57
C VAL A 31 0.92 -0.82 -7.63
N THR A 32 1.40 -2.06 -7.54
CA THR A 32 2.83 -2.36 -7.50
C THR A 32 3.16 -3.73 -8.09
N GLY A 33 4.40 -3.91 -8.54
CA GLY A 33 4.95 -5.23 -8.89
C GLY A 33 5.77 -5.85 -7.76
N ASP A 34 5.94 -5.14 -6.65
CA ASP A 34 6.73 -5.62 -5.51
C ASP A 34 5.96 -6.68 -4.72
N LYS A 35 6.58 -7.86 -4.55
CA LYS A 35 5.96 -9.00 -3.86
C LYS A 35 5.80 -8.78 -2.37
N ALA A 36 6.75 -8.10 -1.72
CA ALA A 36 6.68 -7.84 -0.29
C ALA A 36 5.52 -6.90 0.05
N LEU A 37 5.25 -5.91 -0.81
CA LEU A 37 4.06 -5.06 -0.68
C LEU A 37 2.77 -5.81 -1.02
N LEU A 38 2.76 -6.63 -2.08
CA LEU A 38 1.57 -7.42 -2.43
C LEU A 38 1.14 -8.40 -1.33
N GLU A 39 2.09 -8.94 -0.56
CA GLU A 39 1.80 -9.79 0.61
C GLU A 39 1.05 -9.05 1.74
N LEU A 40 0.99 -7.73 1.70
CA LEU A 40 0.27 -6.90 2.67
C LEU A 40 -1.17 -6.59 2.23
N ASP A 41 -1.67 -7.10 1.09
CA ASP A 41 -3.06 -6.91 0.67
C ASP A 41 -4.06 -7.72 1.54
N PRO A 42 -5.10 -7.10 2.11
CA PRO A 42 -5.34 -5.67 2.20
C PRO A 42 -4.58 -5.03 3.37
N PHE A 43 -4.11 -3.80 3.17
CA PHE A 43 -3.46 -3.02 4.22
C PHE A 43 -4.40 -1.92 4.71
N ARG A 44 -5.02 -2.12 5.88
CA ARG A 44 -5.93 -1.13 6.52
C ARG A 44 -7.02 -0.65 5.57
N ASP A 45 -7.73 -1.60 4.99
CA ASP A 45 -8.79 -1.39 3.99
C ASP A 45 -8.32 -0.82 2.63
N ILE A 46 -7.01 -0.58 2.46
CA ILE A 46 -6.40 -0.20 1.19
C ILE A 46 -5.97 -1.48 0.46
N ARG A 47 -6.46 -1.67 -0.77
CA ARG A 47 -6.03 -2.81 -1.60
C ARG A 47 -4.61 -2.60 -2.12
N ILE A 48 -3.80 -3.65 -2.17
CA ILE A 48 -2.50 -3.65 -2.82
C ILE A 48 -2.56 -4.66 -3.97
N LEU A 49 -2.50 -4.13 -5.19
CA LEU A 49 -2.82 -4.90 -6.40
C LEU A 49 -1.62 -4.93 -7.34
N SER A 50 -1.49 -6.02 -8.07
CA SER A 50 -0.63 -6.01 -9.25
C SER A 50 -1.26 -5.13 -10.34
N ALA A 51 -0.46 -4.66 -11.28
CA ALA A 51 -0.99 -3.91 -12.43
C ALA A 51 -2.04 -4.73 -13.21
N ALA A 52 -1.84 -6.05 -13.31
CA ALA A 52 -2.81 -6.93 -13.96
C ALA A 52 -4.12 -7.00 -13.17
N ASP A 53 -4.06 -7.18 -11.86
CA ASP A 53 -5.26 -7.26 -11.01
C ASP A 53 -6.04 -5.93 -11.02
N PHE A 54 -5.32 -4.81 -10.97
CA PHE A 54 -5.92 -3.47 -11.06
C PHE A 54 -6.78 -3.32 -12.32
N MET A 55 -6.24 -3.71 -13.48
CA MET A 55 -6.95 -3.63 -14.77
C MET A 55 -8.19 -4.53 -14.87
N THR A 56 -8.35 -5.50 -13.94
CA THR A 56 -9.53 -6.38 -13.91
C THR A 56 -10.59 -5.94 -12.90
N LEU A 57 -10.20 -5.18 -11.88
CA LEU A 57 -11.06 -4.78 -10.77
C LEU A 57 -11.57 -3.34 -10.90
N PHE A 58 -10.90 -2.51 -11.70
CA PHE A 58 -11.21 -1.10 -11.96
C PHE A 58 -11.39 -0.84 -13.45
#